data_AF-A0A2E1E8F4-F1
#
_entry.id   AF-A0A2E1E8F4-F1
#
_cell.length_a   1.000
_cell.length_b   1.000
_cell.length_c   1.000
_cell.angle_alpha   90.00
_cell.angle_beta   90.00
_cell.angle_gamma   90.00
#
_symmetry.space_group_name_H-M   'P 1'
#
loop_
_entity.id
_entity.type
_entity.pdbx_description
1 polymer ?
#
loop_
_entity_poly.entity_id
_entity_poly.type
_entity_poly.pdbx_seq_one_letter_code
_entity_poly.pdbx_strand_id
1 'polypeptide(L)'
;MSLKETRKRGGRTLLSIVVIAVAVYIGFEPLITNVPDGVAKSVISSSFGAIFVIILTMYLLNKQTEIEQESKKSERVFDEKVRLFREIMDITRDMLIDGKISREEVNRLPFPLIRLQMLAKDETIKSFSLVNQKLNEIYAEDEMEEVVISEEEKNELFKALSSFASQCRLDLGIADRDVEEELVTMAVETISNTGKKGRDYTKFSFDGKDYPKNRYIWEVLSSFVKENPNTDLSGFENIFPRDGGEEFKLAGIKKGGTYETWKLYDEAQEVFDRTGYKRFHVCSKGKDYKIDKDMVLKLTNAEICISSQWASDQMEPFIKRMKSKGIKTS
;
A
#
# COMPACT_ATOMS: atom_id res chain seq x y z
N MET A 1 -14.43 22.95 9.58
CA MET A 1 -14.88 24.37 9.44
C MET A 1 -13.64 25.20 9.17
N SER A 2 -13.57 25.93 8.06
CA SER A 2 -12.36 26.71 7.73
C SER A 2 -12.28 27.97 8.59
N LEU A 3 -11.09 28.36 9.05
CA LEU A 3 -10.83 29.63 9.78
C LEU A 3 -11.42 30.87 9.07
N LYS A 4 -11.56 30.84 7.74
CA LYS A 4 -12.21 31.89 6.94
C LYS A 4 -13.72 31.99 7.19
N GLU A 5 -14.41 30.88 7.39
CA GLU A 5 -15.86 30.85 7.63
C GLU A 5 -16.19 31.41 9.01
N THR A 6 -15.34 31.12 10.01
CA THR A 6 -15.46 31.66 11.37
C THR A 6 -15.30 33.18 11.39
N ARG A 7 -14.32 33.74 10.66
CA ARG A 7 -14.15 35.20 10.51
C ARG A 7 -15.32 35.87 9.80
N LYS A 8 -15.86 35.24 8.74
CA LYS A 8 -17.01 35.77 7.98
C LYS A 8 -18.30 35.77 8.80
N ARG A 9 -18.52 34.74 9.64
CA ARG A 9 -19.62 34.71 10.61
C ARG A 9 -19.46 35.81 11.66
N GLY A 10 -18.25 36.01 12.20
CA GLY A 10 -17.96 37.07 13.18
C GLY A 10 -18.26 38.49 12.65
N GLY A 11 -17.86 38.80 11.41
CA GLY A 11 -18.14 40.10 10.79
C GLY A 11 -19.64 40.37 10.56
N ARG A 12 -20.41 39.32 10.20
CA ARG A 12 -21.87 39.44 10.05
C ARG A 12 -22.57 39.71 11.38
N THR A 13 -22.16 39.02 12.46
CA THR A 13 -22.72 39.27 13.80
C THR A 13 -22.44 40.70 14.27
N LEU A 14 -21.24 41.21 14.02
CA LEU A 14 -20.86 42.58 14.37
C LEU A 14 -21.71 43.62 13.61
N LEU A 15 -21.94 43.40 12.31
CA LEU A 15 -22.82 44.24 11.50
C LEU A 15 -24.27 44.21 12.02
N SER A 16 -24.79 43.04 12.37
CA SER A 16 -26.13 42.90 12.96
C SER A 16 -26.27 43.70 14.26
N ILE A 17 -25.26 43.66 15.14
CA ILE A 17 -25.26 44.44 16.39
C ILE A 17 -25.31 45.95 16.09
N VAL A 18 -24.53 46.42 15.13
CA VAL A 18 -24.52 47.84 14.73
C VAL A 18 -25.88 48.28 14.19
N VAL A 19 -26.50 47.46 13.33
CA VAL A 19 -27.83 47.76 12.78
C VAL A 19 -28.89 47.81 13.89
N ILE A 20 -28.86 46.87 14.83
CA ILE A 20 -29.77 46.85 15.98
C ILE A 20 -29.57 48.11 16.84
N ALA A 21 -28.32 48.48 17.14
CA ALA A 21 -28.02 49.67 17.93
C ALA A 21 -28.55 50.96 17.29
N VAL A 22 -28.37 51.12 15.96
CA VAL A 22 -28.90 52.28 15.21
C VAL A 22 -30.43 52.28 15.19
N ALA A 23 -31.07 51.14 14.93
CA ALA A 23 -32.53 51.03 14.90
C ALA A 23 -33.16 51.34 16.28
N VAL A 24 -32.53 50.86 17.35
CA VAL A 24 -32.93 51.13 18.74
C VAL A 24 -32.77 52.61 19.05
N TYR A 25 -31.63 53.23 18.73
CA TYR A 25 -31.41 54.66 18.95
C TYR A 25 -32.49 55.52 18.27
N ILE A 26 -32.72 55.30 16.97
CA ILE A 26 -33.71 56.06 16.18
C ILE A 26 -35.14 55.78 16.65
N GLY A 27 -35.47 54.54 17.02
CA GLY A 27 -36.81 54.16 17.44
C GLY A 27 -37.22 54.68 18.81
N PHE A 28 -36.27 54.80 19.75
CA PHE A 28 -36.56 55.23 21.13
C PHE A 28 -36.43 56.74 21.35
N GLU A 29 -35.68 57.47 20.51
CA GLU A 29 -35.51 58.92 20.62
C GLU A 29 -36.84 59.71 20.58
N PRO A 30 -37.81 59.42 19.69
CA PRO A 30 -39.13 60.07 19.67
C PRO A 30 -39.96 59.75 20.92
N LEU A 31 -39.82 58.56 21.48
CA LEU A 31 -40.54 58.15 22.68
C LEU A 31 -40.03 58.89 23.91
N ILE A 32 -38.72 59.13 24.00
CA ILE A 32 -38.09 59.83 25.14
C ILE A 32 -38.35 61.34 25.08
N THR A 33 -38.38 61.93 23.88
CA THR A 33 -38.62 63.37 23.68
C THR A 33 -40.05 63.79 23.99
N ASN A 34 -41.03 62.90 23.84
CA ASN A 34 -42.44 63.18 24.17
C ASN A 34 -42.81 62.98 25.65
N VAL A 35 -41.87 62.53 26.50
CA VAL A 35 -42.09 62.39 27.95
C VAL A 35 -41.72 63.70 28.66
N PRO A 36 -42.57 64.22 29.59
CA PRO A 36 -42.26 65.42 30.37
C PRO A 36 -40.93 65.32 31.12
N ASP A 37 -40.17 66.40 31.13
CA ASP A 37 -38.90 66.45 31.85
C ASP A 37 -39.08 66.28 33.36
N GLY A 38 -38.13 65.58 34.00
CA GLY A 38 -38.15 65.28 35.43
C GLY A 38 -37.98 63.78 35.71
N VAL A 39 -38.40 63.36 36.91
CA VAL A 39 -38.19 61.99 37.42
C VAL A 39 -38.80 60.92 36.49
N ALA A 40 -39.96 61.19 35.90
CA ALA A 40 -40.63 60.25 35.01
C ALA A 40 -39.79 59.91 33.76
N LYS A 41 -39.16 60.91 33.13
CA LYS A 41 -38.27 60.71 31.97
C LYS A 41 -37.04 59.90 32.32
N SER A 42 -36.44 60.14 33.50
CA SER A 42 -35.29 59.38 34.00
C SER A 42 -35.63 57.92 34.31
N VAL A 43 -36.80 57.66 34.90
CA VAL A 43 -37.24 56.29 35.20
C VAL A 43 -37.54 55.51 33.92
N ILE A 44 -38.22 56.12 32.95
CA ILE A 44 -38.55 55.50 31.66
C ILE A 44 -37.27 55.21 30.87
N SER A 45 -36.34 56.16 30.76
CA SER A 45 -35.09 55.95 30.03
C SER A 45 -34.21 54.88 30.68
N SER A 46 -34.12 54.84 32.02
CA SER A 46 -33.41 53.79 32.75
C SER A 46 -34.05 52.42 32.54
N SER A 47 -35.38 52.32 32.54
CA SER A 47 -36.10 51.06 32.32
C SER A 47 -35.91 50.52 30.90
N PHE A 48 -35.96 51.37 29.87
CA PHE A 48 -35.66 50.97 28.50
C PHE A 48 -34.21 50.52 28.33
N GLY A 49 -33.26 51.23 28.96
CA GLY A 49 -31.86 50.81 28.99
C GLY A 49 -31.68 49.44 29.62
N ALA A 50 -32.34 49.18 30.75
CA ALA A 50 -32.31 47.88 31.42
C ALA A 50 -32.93 46.76 30.56
N ILE A 51 -34.11 46.99 29.96
CA ILE A 51 -34.76 46.03 29.06
C ILE A 51 -33.87 45.72 27.86
N PHE A 52 -33.26 46.74 27.25
CA PHE A 52 -32.35 46.57 26.12
C PHE A 52 -31.13 45.72 26.50
N VAL A 53 -30.51 46.00 27.65
CA VAL A 53 -29.37 45.20 28.16
C VAL A 53 -29.80 43.75 28.41
N ILE A 54 -30.98 43.50 28.99
CA ILE A 54 -31.49 42.13 29.22
C ILE A 54 -31.70 41.39 27.89
N ILE A 55 -32.33 42.04 26.89
CA ILE A 55 -32.55 41.42 25.57
C ILE A 55 -31.22 41.14 24.87
N LEU A 56 -30.28 42.09 24.91
CA LEU A 56 -28.96 41.93 24.29
C LEU A 56 -28.17 40.80 24.95
N THR A 57 -28.16 40.74 26.29
CA THR A 57 -27.48 39.67 27.03
C THR A 57 -28.11 38.30 26.76
N MET A 58 -29.44 38.20 26.71
CA MET A 58 -30.14 36.97 26.32
C MET A 58 -29.78 36.53 24.89
N TYR A 59 -29.73 37.47 23.94
CA TYR A 59 -29.32 37.19 22.56
C TYR A 59 -27.88 36.68 22.47
N LEU A 60 -26.95 37.34 23.16
CA LEU A 60 -25.53 36.94 23.18
C LEU A 60 -25.34 35.57 23.83
N LEU A 61 -26.02 35.29 24.95
CA LEU A 61 -25.99 33.99 25.61
C LEU A 61 -26.50 32.88 24.68
N ASN A 62 -27.68 33.06 24.07
CA ASN A 62 -28.23 32.10 23.13
C ASN A 62 -27.26 31.82 21.96
N LYS A 63 -26.61 32.88 21.44
CA LYS A 63 -25.63 32.72 20.36
C LYS A 63 -24.38 31.96 20.85
N GLN A 64 -23.86 32.28 22.03
CA GLN A 64 -22.72 31.56 22.60
C GLN A 64 -23.07 30.08 22.82
N THR A 65 -24.25 29.76 23.36
CA THR A 65 -24.74 28.39 23.53
C THR A 65 -24.86 27.65 22.20
N GLU A 66 -25.39 28.27 21.15
CA GLU A 66 -25.47 27.68 19.81
C GLU A 66 -24.08 27.36 19.26
N ILE A 67 -23.12 28.29 19.38
CA ILE A 67 -21.73 28.07 18.95
C ILE A 67 -21.10 26.91 19.73
N GLU A 68 -21.31 26.86 21.05
CA GLU A 68 -20.77 25.79 21.89
C GLU A 68 -21.36 24.42 21.51
N GLN A 69 -22.67 24.36 21.23
CA GLN A 69 -23.31 23.13 20.75
C GLN A 69 -22.79 22.71 19.37
N GLU A 70 -22.66 23.63 18.41
CA GLU A 70 -22.05 23.35 17.11
C GLU A 70 -20.60 22.86 17.26
N SER A 71 -19.84 23.44 18.19
CA SER A 71 -18.46 23.04 18.50
C SER A 71 -18.40 21.63 19.06
N LYS A 72 -19.21 21.30 20.08
CA LYS A 72 -19.28 19.96 20.68
C LYS A 72 -19.72 18.91 19.68
N LYS A 73 -20.67 19.23 18.80
CA LYS A 73 -21.07 18.35 17.69
C LYS A 73 -19.90 18.13 16.74
N SER A 74 -19.21 19.19 16.35
CA SER A 74 -18.06 19.12 15.43
C SER A 74 -16.91 18.30 16.00
N GLU A 75 -16.62 18.46 17.29
CA GLU A 75 -15.62 17.67 18.02
C GLU A 75 -15.97 16.17 18.03
N ARG A 76 -17.22 15.82 18.38
CA ARG A 76 -17.66 14.41 18.33
C ARG A 76 -17.61 13.82 16.93
N VAL A 77 -17.99 14.59 15.90
CA VAL A 77 -17.89 14.15 14.50
C VAL A 77 -16.43 13.96 14.10
N PHE A 78 -15.52 14.82 14.57
CA PHE A 78 -14.09 14.68 14.33
C PHE A 78 -13.55 13.37 14.95
N ASP A 79 -13.90 13.08 16.20
CA ASP A 79 -13.46 11.85 16.87
C ASP A 79 -13.97 10.58 16.16
N GLU A 80 -15.24 10.57 15.76
CA GLU A 80 -15.83 9.45 15.01
C GLU A 80 -15.20 9.29 13.62
N LYS A 81 -14.83 10.38 12.95
CA LYS A 81 -14.05 10.32 11.70
C LYS A 81 -12.69 9.65 11.91
N VAL A 82 -11.94 10.08 12.93
CA VAL A 82 -10.62 9.51 13.22
C VAL A 82 -10.73 8.01 13.51
N ARG A 83 -11.74 7.60 14.29
CA ARG A 83 -12.01 6.18 14.56
C ARG A 83 -12.30 5.39 13.30
N LEU A 84 -13.18 5.91 12.43
CA LEU A 84 -13.53 5.26 11.18
C LEU A 84 -12.33 5.15 10.22
N PHE A 85 -11.55 6.22 10.06
CA PHE A 85 -10.37 6.20 9.20
C PHE A 85 -9.34 5.19 9.70
N ARG A 86 -9.18 5.08 11.02
CA ARG A 86 -8.33 4.05 11.62
C ARG A 86 -8.87 2.64 11.39
N GLU A 87 -10.18 2.41 11.61
CA GLU A 87 -10.84 1.12 11.38
C GLU A 87 -10.60 0.63 9.95
N ILE A 88 -10.74 1.53 8.97
CA ILE A 88 -10.49 1.23 7.56
C ILE A 88 -9.02 0.85 7.32
N MET A 89 -8.09 1.65 7.84
CA MET A 89 -6.66 1.37 7.70
C MET A 89 -6.31 0.02 8.33
N ASP A 90 -6.86 -0.31 9.49
CA ASP A 90 -6.66 -1.58 10.17
C ASP A 90 -7.20 -2.76 9.34
N ILE A 91 -8.41 -2.67 8.79
CA ILE A 91 -8.99 -3.70 7.91
C ILE A 91 -8.11 -3.92 6.67
N THR A 92 -7.70 -2.85 5.99
CA THR A 92 -6.84 -2.96 4.80
C THR A 92 -5.44 -3.44 5.13
N ARG A 93 -4.91 -3.12 6.31
CA ARG A 93 -3.62 -3.61 6.78
C ARG A 93 -3.66 -5.13 6.95
N ASP A 94 -4.72 -5.65 7.58
CA ASP A 94 -4.84 -7.08 7.85
C ASP A 94 -4.73 -7.89 6.54
N MET A 95 -5.44 -7.46 5.48
CA MET A 95 -5.37 -8.02 4.12
C MET A 95 -4.00 -7.91 3.44
N LEU A 96 -3.16 -6.95 3.84
CA LEU A 96 -1.87 -6.69 3.20
C LEU A 96 -0.70 -7.36 3.92
N ILE A 97 -0.86 -7.75 5.18
CA ILE A 97 0.22 -8.30 6.02
C ILE A 97 0.61 -9.70 5.56
N ASP A 98 -0.35 -10.58 5.35
CA ASP A 98 -0.12 -11.96 4.91
C ASP A 98 0.06 -12.08 3.39
N GLY A 99 -0.24 -11.01 2.65
CA GLY A 99 -0.15 -10.95 1.20
C GLY A 99 -1.25 -11.73 0.49
N LYS A 100 -2.35 -11.99 1.18
CA LYS A 100 -3.51 -12.69 0.63
C LYS A 100 -4.79 -11.97 0.99
N ILE A 101 -5.82 -12.21 0.18
CA ILE A 101 -7.16 -11.68 0.41
C ILE A 101 -8.11 -12.86 0.53
N SER A 102 -8.72 -13.01 1.69
CA SER A 102 -9.79 -13.99 1.92
C SER A 102 -11.18 -13.39 1.72
N ARG A 103 -12.16 -14.27 1.50
CA ARG A 103 -13.58 -13.89 1.44
C ARG A 103 -14.05 -13.14 2.69
N GLU A 104 -13.63 -13.60 3.87
CA GLU A 104 -14.05 -13.00 5.13
C GLU A 104 -13.54 -11.56 5.25
N GLU A 105 -12.31 -11.31 4.81
CA GLU A 105 -11.72 -9.98 4.84
C GLU A 105 -12.40 -9.01 3.89
N VAL A 106 -12.60 -9.38 2.62
CA VAL A 106 -13.25 -8.50 1.62
C VAL A 106 -14.64 -8.09 2.09
N ASN A 107 -15.38 -9.00 2.71
CA ASN A 107 -16.72 -8.74 3.22
C ASN A 107 -16.74 -7.84 4.47
N ARG A 108 -15.59 -7.45 5.04
CA ARG A 108 -15.50 -6.43 6.10
C ARG A 108 -15.57 -5.00 5.56
N LEU A 109 -15.33 -4.77 4.27
CA LEU A 109 -15.22 -3.44 3.65
C LEU A 109 -16.56 -2.68 3.40
N PRO A 110 -17.71 -3.35 3.11
CA PRO A 110 -18.94 -2.65 2.76
C PRO A 110 -19.46 -1.68 3.85
N PHE A 111 -19.45 -2.09 5.11
CA PHE A 111 -19.98 -1.26 6.21
C PHE A 111 -19.10 -0.04 6.51
N PRO A 112 -17.76 -0.15 6.60
CA PRO A 112 -16.89 1.01 6.68
C PRO A 112 -17.10 2.01 5.54
N LEU A 113 -17.31 1.56 4.30
CA LEU A 113 -17.60 2.44 3.16
C LEU A 113 -18.92 3.20 3.34
N ILE A 114 -19.98 2.54 3.80
CA ILE A 114 -21.27 3.19 4.11
C ILE A 114 -21.11 4.20 5.26
N ARG A 115 -20.36 3.86 6.30
CA ARG A 115 -20.05 4.79 7.40
C ARG A 115 -19.25 5.99 6.90
N LEU A 116 -18.39 5.79 5.91
CA LEU A 116 -17.62 6.87 5.30
C LEU A 116 -18.54 7.87 4.59
N GLN A 117 -19.57 7.40 3.89
CA GLN A 117 -20.59 8.26 3.27
C GLN A 117 -21.36 9.12 4.28
N MET A 118 -21.52 8.63 5.52
CA MET A 118 -22.24 9.35 6.58
C MET A 118 -21.41 10.50 7.18
N LEU A 119 -20.09 10.37 7.21
CA LEU A 119 -19.21 11.27 7.97
C LEU A 119 -18.28 12.09 7.07
N ALA A 120 -17.71 11.48 6.03
CA ALA A 120 -16.59 12.03 5.27
C ALA A 120 -17.02 12.91 4.09
N LYS A 121 -16.07 13.71 3.58
CA LYS A 121 -16.25 14.48 2.34
C LYS A 121 -16.19 13.57 1.11
N ASP A 122 -16.80 14.02 0.02
CA ASP A 122 -16.85 13.33 -1.27
C ASP A 122 -15.47 12.88 -1.78
N GLU A 123 -14.43 13.69 -1.64
CA GLU A 123 -13.07 13.35 -2.07
C GLU A 123 -12.46 12.22 -1.25
N THR A 124 -12.78 12.16 0.05
CA THR A 124 -12.34 11.08 0.95
C THR A 124 -13.11 9.79 0.64
N ILE A 125 -14.40 9.89 0.33
CA ILE A 125 -15.21 8.76 -0.14
C ILE A 125 -14.64 8.21 -1.46
N LYS A 126 -14.39 9.08 -2.44
CA LYS A 126 -13.85 8.68 -3.75
C LYS A 126 -12.49 7.99 -3.61
N SER A 127 -11.59 8.54 -2.81
CA SER A 127 -10.25 7.95 -2.64
C SER A 127 -10.29 6.57 -1.99
N PHE A 128 -11.16 6.35 -0.99
CA PHE A 128 -11.33 4.99 -0.44
C PHE A 128 -12.04 4.04 -1.39
N SER A 129 -13.03 4.51 -2.15
CA SER A 129 -13.69 3.69 -3.17
C SER A 129 -12.71 3.10 -4.18
N LEU A 130 -11.64 3.85 -4.54
CA LEU A 130 -10.57 3.34 -5.40
C LEU A 130 -9.79 2.20 -4.75
N VAL A 131 -9.47 2.32 -3.45
CA VAL A 131 -8.83 1.23 -2.69
C VAL A 131 -9.73 -0.01 -2.67
N ASN A 132 -11.01 0.16 -2.35
CA ASN A 132 -11.98 -0.94 -2.30
C ASN A 132 -12.19 -1.58 -3.68
N GLN A 133 -12.25 -0.79 -4.75
CA GLN A 133 -12.34 -1.30 -6.12
C GLN A 133 -11.13 -2.18 -6.43
N LYS A 134 -9.92 -1.71 -6.13
CA LYS A 134 -8.70 -2.47 -6.41
C LYS A 134 -8.62 -3.79 -5.62
N LEU A 135 -9.02 -3.77 -4.34
CA LEU A 135 -9.11 -4.99 -3.53
C LEU A 135 -10.12 -5.99 -4.10
N ASN A 136 -11.28 -5.52 -4.57
CA ASN A 136 -12.28 -6.38 -5.21
C ASN A 136 -11.79 -6.92 -6.56
N GLU A 137 -11.08 -6.12 -7.35
CA GLU A 137 -10.46 -6.55 -8.62
C GLU A 137 -9.48 -7.69 -8.36
N ILE A 138 -8.53 -7.52 -7.43
CA ILE A 138 -7.57 -8.56 -7.06
C ILE A 138 -8.28 -9.83 -6.58
N TYR A 139 -9.28 -9.70 -5.70
CA TYR A 139 -10.03 -10.85 -5.22
C TYR A 139 -10.85 -11.57 -6.31
N ALA A 140 -11.29 -10.85 -7.35
CA ALA A 140 -12.08 -11.42 -8.44
C ALA A 140 -11.24 -12.09 -9.54
N GLU A 141 -9.90 -11.97 -9.51
CA GLU A 141 -9.01 -12.58 -10.50
C GLU A 141 -8.89 -14.11 -10.35
N ASP A 142 -9.20 -14.65 -9.17
CA ASP A 142 -9.11 -16.08 -8.87
C ASP A 142 -10.38 -16.57 -8.16
N GLU A 143 -10.84 -17.77 -8.50
CA GLU A 143 -11.98 -18.43 -7.82
C GLU A 143 -11.56 -19.09 -6.50
N MET A 144 -10.29 -19.01 -6.12
CA MET A 144 -9.79 -19.49 -4.84
C MET A 144 -10.37 -18.74 -3.63
N GLU A 145 -10.50 -19.46 -2.52
CA GLU A 145 -11.01 -18.90 -1.25
C GLU A 145 -10.07 -17.85 -0.64
N GLU A 146 -8.76 -17.98 -0.93
CA GLU A 146 -7.71 -17.00 -0.66
C GLU A 146 -6.97 -16.66 -1.96
N VAL A 147 -6.91 -15.37 -2.30
CA VAL A 147 -6.23 -14.87 -3.49
C VAL A 147 -4.91 -14.21 -3.10
N VAL A 148 -3.81 -14.54 -3.78
CA VAL A 148 -2.48 -13.98 -3.50
C VAL A 148 -2.33 -12.61 -4.16
N ILE A 149 -1.88 -11.62 -3.39
CA ILE A 149 -1.60 -10.27 -3.89
C ILE A 149 -0.20 -10.24 -4.49
N SER A 150 -0.07 -9.84 -5.76
CA SER A 150 1.24 -9.67 -6.37
C SER A 150 2.00 -8.48 -5.76
N GLU A 151 3.33 -8.47 -5.88
CA GLU A 151 4.15 -7.34 -5.40
C GLU A 151 3.82 -6.02 -6.13
N GLU A 152 3.35 -6.09 -7.37
CA GLU A 152 2.94 -4.92 -8.15
C GLU A 152 1.61 -4.36 -7.65
N GLU A 153 0.60 -5.22 -7.49
CA GLU A 153 -0.69 -4.87 -6.87
C GLU A 153 -0.52 -4.29 -5.47
N LYS A 154 0.36 -4.88 -4.66
CA LYS A 154 0.65 -4.41 -3.30
C LYS A 154 1.20 -2.97 -3.31
N ASN A 155 2.06 -2.63 -4.26
CA ASN A 155 2.58 -1.27 -4.42
C ASN A 155 1.50 -0.30 -4.87
N GLU A 156 0.60 -0.72 -5.77
CA GLU A 156 -0.54 0.09 -6.20
C GLU A 156 -1.51 0.35 -5.05
N LEU A 157 -1.81 -0.66 -4.23
CA LEU A 157 -2.61 -0.52 -3.02
C LEU A 157 -1.96 0.45 -2.02
N PHE A 158 -0.65 0.38 -1.80
CA PHE A 158 0.05 1.34 -0.93
C PHE A 158 -0.03 2.79 -1.45
N LYS A 159 0.02 2.99 -2.77
CA LYS A 159 -0.20 4.31 -3.38
C LYS A 159 -1.64 4.78 -3.13
N ALA A 160 -2.62 3.94 -3.40
CA ALA A 160 -4.03 4.26 -3.21
C ALA A 160 -4.35 4.59 -1.73
N LEU A 161 -3.83 3.81 -0.79
CA LEU A 161 -3.94 4.06 0.65
C LEU A 161 -3.25 5.36 1.07
N SER A 162 -2.09 5.69 0.49
CA SER A 162 -1.42 6.96 0.74
C SER A 162 -2.25 8.16 0.27
N SER A 163 -2.87 8.05 -0.91
CA SER A 163 -3.81 9.05 -1.41
C SER A 163 -5.04 9.20 -0.52
N PHE A 164 -5.62 8.09 -0.06
CA PHE A 164 -6.72 8.11 0.91
C PHE A 164 -6.32 8.79 2.23
N ALA A 165 -5.12 8.50 2.76
CA ALA A 165 -4.60 9.14 3.96
C ALA A 165 -4.39 10.66 3.77
N SER A 166 -3.97 11.11 2.58
CA SER A 166 -3.91 12.54 2.23
C SER A 166 -5.31 13.18 2.33
N GLN A 167 -6.32 12.56 1.73
CA GLN A 167 -7.69 13.05 1.78
C GLN A 167 -8.26 13.07 3.20
N CYS A 168 -7.96 12.06 4.03
CA CYS A 168 -8.35 12.05 5.44
C CYS A 168 -7.82 13.28 6.20
N ARG A 169 -6.58 13.71 5.94
CA ARG A 169 -5.99 14.91 6.57
C ARG A 169 -6.72 16.19 6.18
N LEU A 170 -7.11 16.31 4.90
CA LEU A 170 -7.91 17.42 4.39
C LEU A 170 -9.34 17.42 4.93
N ASP A 171 -9.92 16.23 5.10
CA ASP A 171 -11.26 16.08 5.67
C ASP A 171 -11.30 16.50 7.14
N LEU A 172 -10.33 16.02 7.92
CA LEU A 172 -10.13 16.41 9.32
C LEU A 172 -9.74 17.88 9.50
N GLY A 173 -9.31 18.56 8.43
CA GLY A 173 -8.83 19.94 8.50
C GLY A 173 -7.48 20.08 9.19
N ILE A 174 -6.68 19.02 9.21
CA ILE A 174 -5.30 19.00 9.73
C ILE A 174 -4.34 19.70 8.75
N ALA A 175 -4.66 19.62 7.46
CA ALA A 175 -3.92 20.27 6.38
C ALA A 175 -4.89 21.02 5.45
N ASP A 176 -4.35 21.97 4.70
CA ASP A 176 -5.04 22.76 3.69
C ASP A 176 -4.65 22.41 2.25
N ARG A 177 -3.68 21.50 2.08
CA ARG A 177 -3.19 20.99 0.80
C ARG A 177 -2.86 19.51 0.89
N ASP A 178 -2.87 18.84 -0.25
CA ASP A 178 -2.46 17.45 -0.39
C ASP A 178 -0.97 17.25 -0.06
N VAL A 179 -0.64 16.00 0.28
CA VAL A 179 0.74 15.55 0.39
C VAL A 179 1.39 15.58 -0.99
N GLU A 180 2.62 16.07 -1.07
CA GLU A 180 3.38 16.16 -2.32
C GLU A 180 3.62 14.75 -2.91
N GLU A 181 3.42 14.61 -4.21
CA GLU A 181 3.51 13.32 -4.92
C GLU A 181 4.87 12.63 -4.78
N GLU A 182 5.95 13.43 -4.72
CA GLU A 182 7.31 12.92 -4.48
C GLU A 182 7.43 12.27 -3.10
N LEU A 183 6.85 12.88 -2.05
CA LEU A 183 6.83 12.31 -0.71
C LEU A 183 6.02 11.01 -0.66
N VAL A 184 4.89 10.95 -1.37
CA VAL A 184 4.09 9.73 -1.49
C VAL A 184 4.89 8.62 -2.16
N THR A 185 5.59 8.94 -3.25
CA THR A 185 6.40 7.98 -4.00
C THR A 185 7.54 7.43 -3.14
N MET A 186 8.30 8.30 -2.47
CA MET A 186 9.38 7.88 -1.57
C MET A 186 8.88 7.03 -0.39
N ALA A 187 7.73 7.38 0.19
CA ALA A 187 7.13 6.61 1.27
C ALA A 187 6.74 5.20 0.80
N VAL A 188 6.07 5.10 -0.34
CA VAL A 188 5.69 3.80 -0.93
C VAL A 188 6.93 2.97 -1.23
N GLU A 189 7.96 3.53 -1.88
CA GLU A 189 9.21 2.81 -2.15
C GLU A 189 9.89 2.30 -0.87
N THR A 190 9.90 3.13 0.18
CA THR A 190 10.46 2.75 1.49
C THR A 190 9.69 1.57 2.09
N ILE A 191 8.35 1.64 2.07
CA ILE A 191 7.47 0.58 2.60
C ILE A 191 7.66 -0.71 1.79
N SER A 192 7.67 -0.62 0.46
CA SER A 192 7.85 -1.77 -0.45
C SER A 192 9.20 -2.46 -0.29
N ASN A 193 10.23 -1.77 0.20
CA ASN A 193 11.55 -2.33 0.48
C ASN A 193 11.71 -2.78 1.95
N THR A 194 10.81 -2.37 2.83
CA THR A 194 10.84 -2.74 4.25
C THR A 194 10.57 -4.24 4.41
N GLY A 195 11.40 -4.93 5.20
CA GLY A 195 11.26 -6.38 5.43
C GLY A 195 11.80 -7.28 4.32
N LYS A 196 12.18 -6.74 3.15
CA LYS A 196 12.90 -7.51 2.12
C LYS A 196 14.33 -7.75 2.61
N LYS A 197 14.71 -9.02 2.82
CA LYS A 197 16.11 -9.40 3.06
C LYS A 197 16.95 -8.83 1.91
N GLY A 198 18.06 -8.17 2.25
CA GLY A 198 19.01 -7.67 1.26
C GLY A 198 19.32 -8.76 0.22
N ARG A 199 19.36 -8.39 -1.06
CA ARG A 199 19.68 -9.34 -2.13
C ARG A 199 21.04 -9.98 -1.81
N ASP A 200 21.09 -11.31 -1.75
CA ASP A 200 22.32 -12.04 -1.53
C ASP A 200 23.22 -11.92 -2.79
N TYR A 201 24.28 -11.12 -2.68
CA TYR A 201 25.27 -10.89 -3.72
C TYR A 201 26.47 -11.83 -3.65
N THR A 202 26.41 -12.91 -2.84
CA THR A 202 27.50 -13.88 -2.72
C THR A 202 27.89 -14.43 -4.10
N LYS A 203 29.17 -14.30 -4.42
CA LYS A 203 29.77 -14.82 -5.65
C LYS A 203 30.62 -16.05 -5.35
N PHE A 204 30.74 -16.91 -6.35
CA PHE A 204 31.53 -18.13 -6.32
C PHE A 204 32.53 -18.10 -7.48
N SER A 205 33.77 -18.43 -7.20
CA SER A 205 34.85 -18.42 -8.19
C SER A 205 34.90 -19.76 -8.93
N PHE A 206 35.01 -19.71 -10.25
CA PHE A 206 35.27 -20.85 -11.12
C PHE A 206 36.17 -20.41 -12.27
N ASP A 207 37.26 -21.14 -12.52
CA ASP A 207 38.23 -20.80 -13.58
C ASP A 207 38.78 -19.36 -13.47
N GLY A 208 39.03 -18.91 -12.23
CA GLY A 208 39.57 -17.58 -11.96
C GLY A 208 38.60 -16.42 -12.20
N LYS A 209 37.30 -16.68 -12.41
CA LYS A 209 36.25 -15.67 -12.54
C LYS A 209 35.16 -15.85 -11.49
N ASP A 210 34.66 -14.73 -10.99
CA ASP A 210 33.60 -14.71 -9.98
C ASP A 210 32.22 -14.62 -10.62
N TYR A 211 31.35 -15.57 -10.28
CA TYR A 211 30.00 -15.68 -10.80
C TYR A 211 28.95 -15.61 -9.68
N PRO A 212 27.77 -15.01 -9.93
CA PRO A 212 26.62 -15.19 -9.05
C PRO A 212 26.20 -16.67 -9.04
N LYS A 213 25.56 -17.12 -7.95
CA LYS A 213 25.17 -18.52 -7.67
C LYS A 213 24.66 -19.30 -8.89
N ASN A 214 23.62 -18.79 -9.55
CA ASN A 214 22.99 -19.44 -10.70
C ASN A 214 23.95 -19.60 -11.88
N ARG A 215 24.75 -18.56 -12.16
CA ARG A 215 25.74 -18.59 -13.23
C ARG A 215 26.90 -19.53 -12.89
N TYR A 216 27.37 -19.54 -11.64
CA TYR A 216 28.42 -20.45 -11.19
C TYR A 216 28.05 -21.91 -11.46
N ILE A 217 26.83 -22.31 -11.07
CA ILE A 217 26.35 -23.69 -11.28
C ILE A 217 26.29 -24.02 -12.77
N TRP A 218 25.78 -23.09 -13.58
CA TRP A 218 25.76 -23.26 -15.03
C TRP A 218 27.17 -23.40 -15.62
N GLU A 219 28.16 -22.61 -15.18
CA GLU A 219 29.54 -22.69 -15.68
C GLU A 219 30.19 -24.03 -15.32
N VAL A 220 30.01 -24.51 -14.08
CA VAL A 220 30.51 -25.83 -13.63
C VAL A 220 29.93 -26.95 -14.49
N LEU A 221 28.62 -26.97 -14.69
CA LEU A 221 27.95 -28.02 -15.47
C LEU A 221 28.25 -27.89 -16.98
N SER A 222 28.37 -26.66 -17.50
CA SER A 222 28.74 -26.39 -18.89
C SER A 222 30.17 -26.84 -19.20
N SER A 223 31.12 -26.56 -18.28
CA SER A 223 32.50 -27.06 -18.37
C SER A 223 32.53 -28.59 -18.36
N PHE A 224 31.80 -29.23 -17.44
CA PHE A 224 31.70 -30.70 -17.40
C PHE A 224 31.19 -31.30 -18.72
N VAL A 225 30.10 -30.77 -19.29
CA VAL A 225 29.54 -31.27 -20.56
C VAL A 225 30.51 -31.06 -21.73
N LYS A 226 31.25 -29.95 -21.76
CA LYS A 226 32.26 -29.68 -22.79
C LYS A 226 33.47 -30.62 -22.70
N GLU A 227 33.90 -30.96 -21.49
CA GLU A 227 35.00 -31.90 -21.25
C GLU A 227 34.58 -33.36 -21.49
N ASN A 228 33.27 -33.65 -21.43
CA ASN A 228 32.72 -34.99 -21.58
C ASN A 228 31.64 -35.02 -22.70
N PRO A 229 32.02 -34.80 -23.97
CA PRO A 229 31.07 -34.62 -25.08
C PRO A 229 30.22 -35.86 -25.39
N ASN A 230 30.63 -37.03 -24.91
CA ASN A 230 29.91 -38.29 -25.09
C ASN A 230 28.86 -38.56 -23.99
N THR A 231 28.65 -37.62 -23.06
CA THR A 231 27.67 -37.79 -21.99
C THR A 231 26.25 -37.78 -22.55
N ASP A 232 25.49 -38.84 -22.28
CA ASP A 232 24.07 -38.94 -22.57
C ASP A 232 23.23 -38.48 -21.37
N LEU A 233 21.91 -38.39 -21.56
CA LEU A 233 20.97 -37.95 -20.52
C LEU A 233 21.10 -38.78 -19.23
N SER A 234 21.17 -40.11 -19.36
CA SER A 234 21.28 -41.04 -18.23
C SER A 234 22.60 -40.86 -17.48
N GLY A 235 23.70 -40.69 -18.21
CA GLY A 235 25.02 -40.40 -17.64
C GLY A 235 25.03 -39.07 -16.88
N PHE A 236 24.42 -38.03 -17.45
CA PHE A 236 24.28 -36.74 -16.79
C PHE A 236 23.42 -36.85 -15.52
N GLU A 237 22.28 -37.54 -15.58
CA GLU A 237 21.37 -37.70 -14.45
C GLU A 237 22.00 -38.49 -13.29
N ASN A 238 22.85 -39.49 -13.58
CA ASN A 238 23.62 -40.20 -12.56
C ASN A 238 24.61 -39.29 -11.81
N ILE A 239 25.15 -38.29 -12.50
CA ILE A 239 26.05 -37.29 -11.93
C ILE A 239 25.25 -36.27 -11.14
N PHE A 240 24.24 -35.67 -11.77
CA PHE A 240 23.40 -34.65 -11.17
C PHE A 240 21.92 -34.94 -11.41
N PRO A 241 21.25 -35.64 -10.48
CA PRO A 241 19.83 -35.94 -10.59
C PRO A 241 18.96 -34.68 -10.57
N ARG A 242 17.74 -34.77 -11.11
CA ARG A 242 16.78 -33.65 -11.13
C ARG A 242 16.41 -33.12 -9.74
N ASP A 243 16.51 -33.97 -8.71
CA ASP A 243 16.27 -33.61 -7.30
C ASP A 243 17.53 -33.11 -6.57
N GLY A 244 18.69 -33.11 -7.24
CA GLY A 244 20.00 -32.74 -6.68
C GLY A 244 20.76 -33.88 -6.00
N GLY A 245 20.15 -35.06 -5.84
CA GLY A 245 20.79 -36.24 -5.26
C GLY A 245 20.82 -36.28 -3.71
N GLU A 246 21.58 -37.23 -3.17
CA GLU A 246 21.63 -37.51 -1.73
C GLU A 246 22.14 -36.32 -0.90
N GLU A 247 23.06 -35.52 -1.44
CA GLU A 247 23.60 -34.33 -0.78
C GLU A 247 22.51 -33.28 -0.52
N PHE A 248 21.56 -33.14 -1.44
CA PHE A 248 20.41 -32.24 -1.27
C PHE A 248 19.42 -32.80 -0.25
N LYS A 249 19.14 -34.11 -0.31
CA LYS A 249 18.26 -34.79 0.64
C LYS A 249 18.79 -34.72 2.07
N LEU A 250 20.08 -34.96 2.28
CA LEU A 250 20.75 -34.86 3.59
C LEU A 250 20.72 -33.44 4.15
N ALA A 251 20.75 -32.43 3.29
CA ALA A 251 20.59 -31.03 3.67
C ALA A 251 19.11 -30.62 3.90
N GLY A 252 18.16 -31.55 3.79
CA GLY A 252 16.73 -31.29 3.93
C GLY A 252 16.11 -30.53 2.76
N ILE A 253 16.81 -30.43 1.63
CA ILE A 253 16.38 -29.68 0.45
C ILE A 253 15.58 -30.62 -0.46
N LYS A 254 14.35 -30.22 -0.79
CA LYS A 254 13.48 -30.94 -1.72
C LYS A 254 13.36 -30.13 -3.02
N LYS A 255 13.87 -30.70 -4.11
CA LYS A 255 13.72 -30.18 -5.47
C LYS A 255 12.77 -31.09 -6.24
N GLY A 256 11.80 -30.51 -6.94
CA GLY A 256 10.81 -31.26 -7.71
C GLY A 256 9.89 -30.34 -8.52
N GLY A 257 9.24 -30.90 -9.54
CA GLY A 257 8.30 -30.16 -10.38
C GLY A 257 8.96 -28.99 -11.10
N THR A 258 8.48 -27.76 -10.85
CA THR A 258 9.02 -26.53 -11.45
C THR A 258 10.35 -26.06 -10.84
N TYR A 259 10.79 -26.71 -9.76
CA TYR A 259 12.01 -26.34 -9.02
C TYR A 259 13.15 -27.35 -9.19
N GLU A 260 13.02 -28.33 -10.08
CA GLU A 260 14.09 -29.29 -10.40
C GLU A 260 15.41 -28.58 -10.78
N THR A 261 16.53 -29.25 -10.54
CA THR A 261 17.88 -28.71 -10.76
C THR A 261 18.18 -28.48 -12.24
N TRP A 262 17.54 -29.24 -13.12
CA TRP A 262 17.54 -29.10 -14.56
C TRP A 262 16.27 -29.71 -15.18
N LYS A 263 15.98 -29.36 -16.43
CA LYS A 263 14.88 -29.93 -17.24
C LYS A 263 15.31 -30.13 -18.68
N LEU A 264 14.58 -30.94 -19.43
CA LEU A 264 14.70 -30.95 -20.89
C LEU A 264 14.31 -29.58 -21.46
N TYR A 265 14.84 -29.22 -22.63
CA TYR A 265 14.53 -27.94 -23.28
C TYR A 265 13.01 -27.72 -23.45
N ASP A 266 12.28 -28.72 -23.96
CA ASP A 266 10.85 -28.60 -24.19
C ASP A 266 10.07 -28.44 -22.87
N GLU A 267 10.41 -29.22 -21.84
CA GLU A 267 9.83 -29.08 -20.50
C GLU A 267 10.10 -27.67 -19.89
N ALA A 268 11.27 -27.09 -20.17
CA ALA A 268 11.61 -25.74 -19.71
C ALA A 268 10.80 -24.66 -20.45
N GLN A 269 10.50 -24.86 -21.74
CA GLN A 269 9.61 -23.99 -22.52
C GLN A 269 8.17 -24.09 -22.01
N GLU A 270 7.66 -25.30 -21.73
CA GLU A 270 6.32 -25.49 -21.14
C GLU A 270 6.16 -24.77 -19.80
N VAL A 271 7.19 -24.82 -18.94
CA VAL A 271 7.19 -24.08 -17.66
C VAL A 271 7.15 -22.57 -17.90
N PHE A 272 7.85 -22.07 -18.91
CA PHE A 272 7.82 -20.65 -19.26
C PHE A 272 6.46 -20.25 -19.84
N ASP A 273 5.89 -21.03 -20.76
CA ASP A 273 4.57 -20.74 -21.36
C ASP A 273 3.45 -20.75 -20.32
N ARG A 274 3.51 -21.66 -19.34
CA ARG A 274 2.51 -21.73 -18.26
C ARG A 274 2.65 -20.60 -17.23
N THR A 275 3.88 -20.18 -16.91
CA THR A 275 4.12 -19.32 -15.74
C THR A 275 4.64 -17.92 -16.05
N GLY A 276 5.07 -17.66 -17.29
CA GLY A 276 5.76 -16.43 -17.69
C GLY A 276 7.17 -16.25 -17.09
N TYR A 277 7.63 -17.15 -16.22
CA TYR A 277 8.90 -16.99 -15.50
C TYR A 277 10.06 -17.76 -16.13
N LYS A 278 11.19 -17.08 -16.31
CA LYS A 278 12.46 -17.64 -16.84
C LYS A 278 13.21 -18.48 -15.78
N ARG A 279 12.66 -19.63 -15.43
CA ARG A 279 13.15 -20.51 -14.34
C ARG A 279 14.38 -21.35 -14.71
N PHE A 280 14.73 -21.42 -16.00
CA PHE A 280 15.88 -22.18 -16.48
C PHE A 280 16.76 -21.33 -17.39
N HIS A 281 18.02 -21.69 -17.51
CA HIS A 281 18.98 -21.04 -18.38
C HIS A 281 18.82 -21.52 -19.81
N VAL A 282 18.05 -20.76 -20.62
CA VAL A 282 17.82 -21.03 -22.05
C VAL A 282 18.66 -20.12 -22.94
N CYS A 283 18.65 -18.81 -22.66
CA CYS A 283 19.40 -17.82 -23.42
C CYS A 283 20.11 -16.79 -22.52
N SER A 284 21.11 -16.09 -23.07
CA SER A 284 21.76 -14.97 -22.39
C SER A 284 20.82 -13.77 -22.21
N LYS A 285 21.19 -12.84 -21.33
CA LYS A 285 20.41 -11.61 -21.08
C LYS A 285 20.27 -10.79 -22.37
N GLY A 286 19.06 -10.29 -22.65
CA GLY A 286 18.75 -9.46 -23.83
C GLY A 286 18.36 -10.24 -25.07
N LYS A 287 18.35 -11.58 -25.00
CA LYS A 287 17.93 -12.48 -26.09
C LYS A 287 16.49 -12.97 -25.91
N ASP A 288 15.91 -13.49 -27.00
CA ASP A 288 14.56 -14.03 -27.01
C ASP A 288 14.56 -15.45 -26.40
N TYR A 289 13.83 -15.61 -25.29
CA TYR A 289 13.80 -16.87 -24.53
C TYR A 289 13.10 -18.02 -25.28
N LYS A 290 12.26 -17.72 -26.28
CA LYS A 290 11.59 -18.73 -27.10
C LYS A 290 12.43 -19.18 -28.28
N ILE A 291 13.36 -18.35 -28.75
CA ILE A 291 14.10 -18.58 -30.00
C ILE A 291 15.57 -18.91 -29.72
N ASP A 292 16.23 -18.15 -28.85
CA ASP A 292 17.65 -18.30 -28.57
C ASP A 292 17.92 -19.48 -27.63
N LYS A 293 18.99 -20.24 -27.90
CA LYS A 293 19.37 -21.44 -27.13
C LYS A 293 20.84 -21.42 -26.64
N ASP A 294 21.47 -20.26 -26.55
CA ASP A 294 22.91 -20.17 -26.27
C ASP A 294 23.34 -20.61 -24.87
N MET A 295 22.38 -20.83 -23.96
CA MET A 295 22.62 -21.35 -22.62
C MET A 295 22.14 -22.80 -22.44
N VAL A 296 21.54 -23.40 -23.47
CA VAL A 296 21.09 -24.79 -23.45
C VAL A 296 22.31 -25.70 -23.57
N LEU A 297 22.42 -26.69 -22.68
CA LEU A 297 23.51 -27.67 -22.73
C LEU A 297 23.08 -28.84 -23.62
N LYS A 298 23.96 -29.21 -24.55
CA LYS A 298 23.72 -30.31 -25.50
C LYS A 298 24.44 -31.56 -25.01
N LEU A 299 23.66 -32.60 -24.73
CA LEU A 299 24.11 -33.96 -24.50
C LEU A 299 24.02 -34.76 -25.81
N THR A 300 24.54 -35.98 -25.84
CA THR A 300 24.55 -36.81 -27.05
C THR A 300 23.14 -37.14 -27.57
N ASN A 301 22.15 -37.28 -26.69
CA ASN A 301 20.78 -37.66 -27.02
C ASN A 301 19.71 -36.70 -26.47
N ALA A 302 20.08 -35.56 -25.89
CA ALA A 302 19.14 -34.63 -25.28
C ALA A 302 19.66 -33.19 -25.20
N GLU A 303 18.75 -32.22 -25.13
CA GLU A 303 19.05 -30.82 -24.79
C GLU A 303 18.48 -30.52 -23.41
N ILE A 304 19.32 -30.03 -22.49
CA ILE A 304 18.94 -29.73 -21.10
C ILE A 304 19.16 -28.26 -20.75
N CYS A 305 18.32 -27.75 -19.85
CA CYS A 305 18.39 -26.40 -19.32
C CYS A 305 18.59 -26.47 -17.80
N ILE A 306 19.62 -25.80 -17.29
CA ILE A 306 19.93 -25.76 -15.86
C ILE A 306 19.02 -24.74 -15.17
N SER A 307 18.55 -25.05 -13.96
CA SER A 307 17.73 -24.13 -13.16
C SER A 307 18.46 -22.80 -12.95
N SER A 308 17.72 -21.69 -13.03
CA SER A 308 18.21 -20.36 -12.64
C SER A 308 17.90 -20.04 -11.17
N GLN A 309 17.18 -20.93 -10.47
CA GLN A 309 16.60 -20.72 -9.14
C GLN A 309 17.42 -21.44 -8.06
N TRP A 310 18.38 -20.72 -7.48
CA TRP A 310 19.32 -21.25 -6.49
C TRP A 310 19.38 -20.41 -5.22
N ALA A 311 19.11 -21.07 -4.09
CA ALA A 311 19.24 -20.49 -2.75
C ALA A 311 20.65 -20.74 -2.18
N SER A 312 21.05 -19.97 -1.17
CA SER A 312 22.44 -19.98 -0.65
C SER A 312 22.79 -21.29 0.06
N ASP A 313 21.80 -21.88 0.74
CA ASP A 313 21.86 -23.20 1.38
C ASP A 313 22.04 -24.37 0.39
N GLN A 314 21.77 -24.15 -0.90
CA GLN A 314 21.91 -25.16 -1.96
C GLN A 314 23.35 -25.23 -2.52
N MET A 315 24.19 -24.23 -2.24
CA MET A 315 25.53 -24.13 -2.82
C MET A 315 26.49 -25.17 -2.27
N GLU A 316 26.49 -25.36 -0.94
CA GLU A 316 27.38 -26.35 -0.30
C GLU A 316 27.02 -27.80 -0.71
N PRO A 317 25.74 -28.23 -0.70
CA PRO A 317 25.34 -29.53 -1.24
C PRO A 317 25.72 -29.73 -2.71
N PHE A 318 25.55 -28.71 -3.55
CA PHE A 318 25.97 -28.76 -4.95
C PHE A 318 27.47 -29.00 -5.09
N ILE A 319 28.29 -28.21 -4.39
CA ILE A 319 29.76 -28.34 -4.45
C ILE A 319 30.20 -29.72 -3.93
N LYS A 320 29.59 -30.21 -2.84
CA LYS A 320 29.85 -31.56 -2.31
C LYS A 320 29.52 -32.64 -3.34
N ARG A 321 28.36 -32.54 -4.00
CA ARG A 321 27.95 -33.47 -5.07
C ARG A 321 28.97 -33.49 -6.20
N MET A 322 29.30 -32.32 -6.76
CA MET A 322 30.23 -32.21 -7.89
C MET A 322 31.61 -32.80 -7.54
N LYS A 323 32.14 -32.46 -6.34
CA LYS A 323 33.39 -33.04 -5.85
C LYS A 323 33.32 -34.55 -5.67
N SER A 324 32.21 -35.09 -5.17
CA SER A 324 32.03 -36.55 -5.01
C SER A 324 32.09 -37.30 -6.34
N LYS A 325 31.73 -36.62 -7.43
CA LYS A 325 31.77 -37.12 -8.81
C LYS A 325 33.08 -36.79 -9.53
N GLY A 326 34.07 -36.21 -8.85
CA GLY A 326 35.35 -35.81 -9.45
C GLY A 326 35.27 -34.59 -10.36
N ILE A 327 34.19 -33.80 -10.29
CA ILE A 327 33.98 -32.62 -11.13
C ILE A 327 34.63 -31.39 -10.47
N LYS A 328 35.33 -30.59 -11.28
CA LYS A 328 35.97 -29.35 -10.85
C LYS A 328 34.93 -28.34 -10.37
N THR A 329 35.19 -27.66 -9.25
CA THR A 329 34.28 -26.67 -8.66
C THR A 329 34.93 -25.31 -8.38
N SER A 330 36.21 -25.13 -8.70
CA SER A 330 36.97 -23.90 -8.45
C SER A 330 38.11 -23.74 -9.44
#